data_AF-A0A7X8MVD0-F1
#
_entry.id   AF-A0A7X8MVD0-F1
#
_cell.length_a   1.000
_cell.length_b   1.000
_cell.length_c   1.000
_cell.angle_alpha   90.00
_cell.angle_beta   90.00
_cell.angle_gamma   90.00
#
_symmetry.space_group_name_H-M   'P 1'
#
loop_
_entity.id
_entity.type
_entity.pdbx_description
1 polymer ?
#
loop_
_entity_poly.entity_id
_entity_poly.type
_entity_poly.pdbx_seq_one_letter_code
_entity_poly.pdbx_strand_id
1 'polypeptide(L)' 'MTDENRPGGENHYSLSLDHAPLPTERTLRRRRSPIFQAGRFIFTNLRLARMIFGGRH' A
#
# COMPACT_ATOMS: atom_id res chain seq x y z
N MET A 1 18.25 -5.21 41.61
CA MET A 1 18.99 -5.11 40.33
C MET A 1 17.95 -4.95 39.23
N THR A 2 17.60 -3.70 38.94
CA THR A 2 16.63 -3.31 37.92
C THR A 2 17.35 -3.14 36.59
N ASP A 3 16.96 -3.94 35.60
CA ASP A 3 17.39 -3.77 34.20
C ASP A 3 16.47 -2.74 33.54
N GLU A 4 16.78 -1.45 33.75
CA GLU A 4 16.08 -0.28 33.21
C GLU A 4 16.69 0.22 31.89
N ASN A 5 17.27 -0.65 31.06
CA ASN A 5 17.91 -0.17 29.83
C ASN A 5 17.64 -1.06 28.61
N ARG A 6 16.35 -1.25 28.31
CA ARG A 6 15.96 -1.66 26.96
C ARG A 6 15.64 -0.39 26.18
N PRO A 7 16.48 0.05 25.21
CA PRO A 7 16.04 1.08 24.28
C PRO A 7 14.87 0.48 23.50
N GLY A 8 13.66 0.85 23.91
CA GLY A 8 12.44 0.57 23.16
C GLY A 8 12.64 1.17 21.79
N GLY A 9 12.84 0.30 20.80
CA GLY A 9 12.88 0.71 19.40
C GLY A 9 11.57 1.40 19.09
N GLU A 10 11.59 2.73 19.08
CA GLU A 10 10.49 3.57 18.66
C GLU A 10 10.30 3.35 17.16
N ASN A 11 9.56 2.29 16.86
CA ASN A 11 9.06 2.02 15.53
C ASN A 11 8.00 3.09 15.22
N HIS A 12 8.49 4.25 14.78
CA HIS A 12 7.72 5.39 14.31
C HIS A 12 7.00 5.04 12.98
N TYR A 13 6.08 4.07 13.03
CA TYR A 13 5.16 3.75 11.93
C TYR A 13 3.86 4.55 12.00
N SER A 14 3.82 5.66 12.74
CA SER A 14 2.72 6.62 12.69
C SER A 14 2.91 7.52 11.47
N LEU A 15 2.55 7.02 10.29
CA LEU A 15 2.33 7.85 9.11
C LEU A 15 1.13 8.76 9.45
N SER A 16 1.40 9.99 9.89
CA SER A 16 0.37 10.94 10.38
C SER A 16 -0.77 11.04 9.36
N LEU A 17 -1.98 10.62 9.76
CA LEU A 17 -3.15 10.69 8.88
C LEU A 17 -3.59 12.13 8.61
N ASP A 18 -3.19 13.07 9.45
CA ASP A 18 -3.57 14.49 9.36
C ASP A 18 -3.05 15.16 8.08
N HIS A 19 -1.99 14.60 7.48
CA HIS A 19 -1.40 15.10 6.24
C HIS A 19 -1.82 14.28 5.01
N ALA A 20 -2.65 13.24 5.20
CA ALA A 20 -3.12 12.44 4.10
C ALA A 20 -4.08 13.27 3.22
N PRO A 21 -3.87 13.32 1.89
CA PRO A 21 -4.77 14.05 1.01
C PRO A 21 -6.17 13.44 1.09
N LEU A 22 -7.16 14.29 1.34
CA LEU A 22 -8.55 13.87 1.39
C LEU A 22 -8.99 13.27 0.04
N PRO A 23 -9.80 12.21 0.03
CA PRO A 23 -10.25 11.60 -1.20
C PRO A 23 -11.13 12.58 -1.99
N THR A 24 -10.74 12.86 -3.22
CA THR A 24 -11.55 13.67 -4.14
C THR A 24 -12.73 12.87 -4.70
N GLU A 25 -13.78 13.56 -5.16
CA GLU A 25 -14.96 12.91 -5.78
C GLU A 25 -14.59 11.98 -6.94
N ARG A 26 -13.59 12.38 -7.75
CA ARG A 26 -13.05 11.55 -8.83
C ARG A 26 -12.48 10.23 -8.31
N THR A 27 -11.79 10.27 -7.17
CA THR A 27 -11.21 9.10 -6.51
C THR A 27 -12.31 8.19 -5.96
N LEU A 28 -13.36 8.76 -5.37
CA LEU A 28 -14.52 8.01 -4.88
C LEU A 28 -15.30 7.33 -6.02
N ARG A 29 -15.55 8.04 -7.12
CA ARG A 29 -16.23 7.49 -8.31
C ARG A 29 -15.45 6.32 -8.91
N ARG A 30 -14.13 6.43 -9.01
CA ARG A 30 -13.27 5.35 -9.49
C ARG A 30 -13.31 4.13 -8.59
N ARG A 31 -13.31 4.32 -7.25
CA ARG A 31 -13.44 3.21 -6.29
C ARG A 31 -14.76 2.46 -6.43
N ARG A 32 -15.87 3.16 -6.76
CA ARG A 32 -17.19 2.54 -6.95
C ARG A 32 -17.37 1.85 -8.31
N SER A 33 -16.46 2.05 -9.27
CA SER A 33 -16.58 1.47 -10.60
C SER A 33 -16.05 0.02 -10.63
N PRO A 34 -16.90 -1.00 -10.89
CA PRO A 34 -16.45 -2.39 -10.95
C PRO A 34 -15.49 -2.63 -12.13
N ILE A 35 -15.70 -1.93 -13.26
CA ILE A 35 -14.81 -2.00 -14.43
C ILE A 35 -13.41 -1.50 -14.06
N PHE A 36 -13.31 -0.39 -13.33
CA PHE A 36 -12.01 0.14 -12.89
C PHE A 36 -11.32 -0.82 -11.91
N GLN A 37 -12.06 -1.44 -11.00
CA GLN A 37 -11.51 -2.45 -10.08
C GLN A 37 -11.02 -3.69 -10.83
N ALA A 38 -11.79 -4.21 -11.79
CA ALA A 38 -11.40 -5.35 -12.62
C ALA A 38 -10.12 -5.06 -13.42
N GLY A 39 -10.04 -3.89 -14.07
CA GLY A 39 -8.84 -3.46 -14.78
C GLY A 39 -7.61 -3.37 -13.86
N ARG A 40 -7.78 -2.78 -12.67
CA ARG A 40 -6.70 -2.71 -11.66
C ARG A 40 -6.26 -4.10 -11.19
N PHE A 41 -7.20 -5.02 -10.98
CA PHE A 41 -6.90 -6.40 -10.59
C PHE A 41 -6.06 -7.10 -11.67
N ILE A 42 -6.51 -7.09 -12.93
CA ILE A 42 -5.79 -7.72 -14.04
C ILE A 42 -4.40 -7.12 -14.19
N PHE A 43 -4.28 -5.79 -14.17
CA PHE A 43 -2.99 -5.11 -14.30
C PHE A 43 -2.00 -5.50 -13.20
N THR A 44 -2.47 -5.56 -11.95
CA THR A 44 -1.63 -5.90 -10.80
C THR A 44 -1.13 -7.34 -10.90
N ASN A 45 -2.01 -8.28 -11.24
CA ASN A 45 -1.65 -9.68 -11.42
C ASN A 45 -0.69 -9.87 -12.60
N LEU A 46 -0.90 -9.18 -13.72
CA LEU A 46 -0.02 -9.26 -14.88
C LEU A 46 1.37 -8.71 -14.56
N ARG A 47 1.47 -7.61 -13.82
CA ARG A 47 2.74 -7.06 -13.35
C ARG A 47 3.47 -8.05 -12.45
N LEU A 48 2.76 -8.70 -11.54
CA LEU A 48 3.33 -9.72 -10.65
C LEU A 48 3.79 -10.94 -11.44
N ALA A 49 2.96 -11.45 -12.35
CA ALA A 49 3.31 -12.55 -13.24
C ALA A 49 4.55 -12.20 -14.08
N ARG A 50 4.64 -10.98 -14.62
CA ARG A 50 5.83 -10.52 -15.34
C ARG A 50 7.07 -10.45 -14.44
N MET A 51 6.94 -10.11 -13.16
CA MET A 51 8.06 -10.14 -12.22
C MET A 51 8.52 -11.57 -11.93
N ILE A 52 7.59 -12.51 -11.79
CA ILE A 52 7.88 -13.93 -11.47
C ILE A 52 8.43 -14.67 -12.70
N PHE A 53 7.75 -14.56 -13.85
CA PHE A 53 8.06 -15.33 -15.06
C PHE A 53 8.92 -14.57 -16.07
N GLY A 54 8.96 -13.23 -15.98
CA GLY A 54 9.73 -12.37 -16.88
C GLY A 54 11.10 -11.97 -16.34
N GLY A 55 11.49 -12.45 -15.15
CA GLY A 55 12.87 -12.45 -14.70
C GLY A 55 13.68 -13.40 -15.57
N ARG A 56 14.36 -12.84 -16.59
CA ARG A 56 15.38 -13.55 -17.36
C ARG A 56 16.48 -14.05 -16.40
N HIS A 57 16.80 -15.33 -16.48
CA HIS A 57 18.15 -15.82 -16.21
C HIS A 57 19.16 -15.13 -17.13
#